data_AF-A0A4Y2JY10-F1
#
_entry.id   AF-A0A4Y2JY10-F1
#
_cell.length_a   1.000
_cell.length_b   1.000
_cell.length_c   1.000
_cell.angle_alpha   90.00
_cell.angle_beta   90.00
_cell.angle_gamma   90.00
#
_symmetry.space_group_name_H-M   'P 1'
#
loop_
_entity.id
_entity.type
_entity.pdbx_description
1 polymer ?
#
loop_
_entity_poly.entity_id
_entity_poly.type
_entity_poly.pdbx_seq_one_letter_code
_entity_poly.pdbx_strand_id
1 'polypeptide(L)'
;MKFENHQTQSEYNDALVIKLFAFQFANTYASLFYTAFFRQDFGGPKGILGLDKKYTDNCGSKDNENCMSLLSFQLLVLMIVKPFPKFAKDVIFPCLKKALHHCKVNEIDDFTTDEGISKQSYLLREMMKPSAEDFRLGEFTEKVIQYGYLMLFAASFPLAPALALIFNIIDFRIDSRRLLWWNRRPTPYRDNDI
;
A
#
# COMPACT_ATOMS: atom_id res chain seq x y z
N MET A 1 15.57 -7.58 15.34
CA MET A 1 15.27 -8.95 14.89
C MET A 1 16.51 -9.84 14.74
N LYS A 2 17.73 -9.31 14.56
CA LYS A 2 18.99 -10.11 14.61
C LYS A 2 19.25 -10.84 15.94
N PHE A 3 18.48 -10.56 16.98
CA PHE A 3 18.66 -11.11 18.33
C PHE A 3 18.01 -12.49 18.51
N GLU A 4 17.06 -12.90 17.65
CA GLU A 4 16.35 -14.19 17.78
C GLU A 4 17.07 -15.40 17.17
N ASN A 5 18.18 -15.18 16.46
CA ASN A 5 19.06 -16.23 15.94
C ASN A 5 18.32 -17.42 15.26
N HIS A 6 17.59 -17.12 14.18
CA HIS A 6 16.91 -18.13 13.36
C HIS A 6 17.93 -19.03 12.63
N GLN A 7 17.62 -20.32 12.49
CA GLN A 7 18.52 -21.27 11.82
C GLN A 7 18.49 -21.13 10.30
N THR A 8 17.32 -20.83 9.72
CA THR A 8 17.13 -20.70 8.28
C THR A 8 16.68 -19.29 7.89
N GLN A 9 17.00 -18.88 6.66
CA GLN A 9 16.54 -17.58 6.13
C GLN A 9 15.02 -17.54 5.95
N SER A 10 14.39 -18.70 5.71
CA SER A 10 12.92 -18.81 5.63
C SER A 10 12.27 -18.47 6.97
N GLU A 11 12.69 -19.12 8.05
CA GLU A 11 12.17 -18.86 9.40
C GLU A 11 12.35 -17.39 9.82
N TYR A 12 13.51 -16.80 9.46
CA TYR A 12 13.77 -15.39 9.71
C TYR A 12 12.77 -14.48 8.97
N ASN A 13 12.51 -14.77 7.70
CA ASN A 13 11.58 -14.00 6.88
C ASN A 13 10.13 -14.17 7.36
N ASP A 14 9.72 -15.36 7.77
CA ASP A 14 8.36 -15.63 8.27
C ASP A 14 8.10 -14.87 9.59
N ALA A 15 9.04 -14.94 10.52
CA ALA A 15 8.95 -14.18 11.77
C ALA A 15 8.96 -12.67 11.54
N LEU A 16 9.73 -12.19 10.56
CA LEU A 16 9.75 -10.79 10.14
C LEU A 16 8.39 -10.36 9.59
N VAL A 17 7.77 -11.17 8.72
CA VAL A 17 6.45 -10.89 8.13
C VAL A 17 5.38 -10.76 9.20
N ILE A 18 5.30 -11.71 10.14
CA ILE A 18 4.28 -11.69 11.20
C ILE A 18 4.40 -10.44 12.05
N LYS A 19 5.63 -10.03 12.41
CA LYS A 19 5.87 -8.86 13.25
C LYS A 19 5.56 -7.55 12.53
N LEU A 20 5.98 -7.43 11.27
CA LEU A 20 5.67 -6.28 10.44
C LEU A 20 4.16 -6.16 10.22
N PHE A 21 3.51 -7.28 9.92
CA PHE A 21 2.06 -7.35 9.76
C PHE A 21 1.35 -6.92 11.04
N ALA A 22 1.71 -7.45 12.21
CA ALA A 22 1.06 -7.10 13.48
C ALA A 22 1.18 -5.60 13.78
N PHE A 23 2.37 -5.01 13.56
CA PHE A 23 2.59 -3.58 13.74
C PHE A 23 1.74 -2.75 12.77
N GLN A 24 1.76 -3.13 11.48
CA GLN A 24 1.03 -2.40 10.46
C GLN A 24 -0.48 -2.55 10.60
N PHE A 25 -0.95 -3.72 11.04
CA PHE A 25 -2.33 -4.02 11.36
C PHE A 25 -2.79 -3.11 12.51
N ALA A 26 -2.08 -3.09 13.63
CA ALA A 26 -2.45 -2.24 14.76
C ALA A 26 -2.51 -0.75 14.34
N ASN A 27 -1.48 -0.26 13.64
CA ASN A 27 -1.44 1.15 13.22
C ASN A 27 -2.59 1.51 12.27
N THR A 28 -2.93 0.60 11.36
CA THR A 28 -3.90 0.87 10.29
C THR A 28 -5.34 0.66 10.76
N TYR A 29 -5.61 -0.45 11.45
CA TYR A 29 -6.96 -0.82 11.88
C TYR A 29 -7.38 -0.20 13.20
N ALA A 30 -6.47 0.25 14.07
CA ALA A 30 -6.86 0.83 15.37
C ALA A 30 -7.84 1.99 15.20
N SER A 31 -7.62 2.86 14.20
CA SER A 31 -8.53 3.97 13.91
C SER A 31 -9.91 3.51 13.43
N LEU A 32 -9.98 2.44 12.64
CA LEU A 32 -11.23 1.86 12.14
C LEU A 32 -12.00 1.14 13.25
N PHE A 33 -11.30 0.34 14.07
CA PHE A 33 -11.90 -0.32 15.24
C PHE A 33 -12.40 0.69 16.28
N TYR A 34 -11.65 1.76 16.51
CA TYR A 34 -12.08 2.86 17.37
C TYR A 34 -13.37 3.50 16.87
N THR A 35 -13.44 3.86 15.58
CA THR A 35 -14.64 4.46 14.99
C THR A 35 -15.83 3.49 14.96
N ALA A 36 -15.58 2.20 14.68
CA ALA A 36 -16.64 1.21 14.51
C ALA A 36 -17.32 0.80 15.83
N PHE A 37 -16.54 0.55 16.88
CA PHE A 37 -17.06 -0.03 18.12
C PHE A 37 -17.04 0.98 19.26
N PHE A 38 -15.86 1.54 19.54
CA PHE A 38 -15.67 2.37 20.72
C PHE A 38 -16.38 3.74 20.60
N ARG A 39 -16.37 4.35 19.42
CA ARG A 39 -16.98 5.68 19.22
C ARG A 39 -18.50 5.65 19.35
N GLN A 40 -19.15 4.54 19.00
CA GLN A 40 -20.59 4.36 19.16
C GLN A 40 -20.96 4.09 20.62
N ASP A 41 -20.18 3.28 21.34
CA ASP A 41 -20.47 2.90 22.73
C ASP A 41 -20.19 4.01 23.75
N PHE A 42 -19.19 4.87 23.50
CA PHE A 42 -18.88 6.01 24.38
C PHE A 42 -19.79 7.23 24.18
N GLY A 43 -20.77 7.16 23.25
CA GLY A 43 -21.79 8.20 23.00
C GLY A 43 -22.94 8.23 24.03
N GLY A 44 -22.79 7.57 25.19
CA GLY A 44 -23.81 7.56 26.24
C GLY A 44 -24.07 8.94 26.87
N PRO A 45 -25.16 9.10 27.64
CA PRO A 45 -25.62 10.39 28.22
C PRO A 45 -24.66 11.05 29.22
N LYS A 46 -23.51 10.44 29.50
CA LYS A 46 -22.47 10.96 30.40
C LYS A 46 -21.24 11.56 29.68
N GLY A 47 -21.24 11.63 28.35
CA GLY A 47 -20.10 12.15 27.58
C GLY A 47 -18.93 11.17 27.53
N ILE A 48 -17.91 11.47 26.72
CA ILE A 48 -16.72 10.62 26.58
C ILE A 48 -16.05 10.47 27.97
N LEU A 49 -15.88 9.24 28.46
CA LEU A 49 -15.28 8.94 29.78
C LEU A 49 -15.99 9.59 30.99
N GLY A 50 -17.27 9.99 30.89
CA GLY A 50 -17.97 10.65 32.00
C GLY A 50 -17.66 12.14 32.16
N LEU A 51 -16.94 12.73 31.21
CA LEU A 51 -16.54 14.14 31.19
C LEU A 51 -17.57 14.99 30.45
N ASP A 52 -18.64 15.36 31.16
CA ASP A 52 -19.57 16.46 30.86
C ASP A 52 -20.29 16.48 29.48
N LYS A 53 -21.46 17.13 29.42
CA LYS A 53 -22.34 17.15 28.22
C LYS A 53 -21.80 17.97 27.05
N LYS A 54 -20.68 18.68 27.23
CA LYS A 54 -20.06 19.53 26.21
C LYS A 54 -19.16 18.76 25.24
N TYR A 55 -18.80 17.52 25.58
CA TYR A 55 -17.95 16.63 24.77
C TYR A 55 -18.71 15.40 24.28
N THR A 56 -20.00 15.57 23.95
CA THR A 56 -20.81 14.55 23.28
C THR A 56 -20.65 14.68 21.78
N ASP A 57 -20.12 13.65 21.13
CA ASP A 57 -20.11 13.55 19.68
C ASP A 57 -21.54 13.22 19.20
N ASN A 58 -22.06 13.93 18.20
CA ASN A 58 -23.46 13.77 17.74
C ASN A 58 -23.70 12.47 16.94
N CYS A 59 -22.69 11.60 16.91
CA CYS A 59 -22.63 10.38 16.14
C CYS A 59 -23.29 9.26 16.98
N GLY A 60 -24.53 8.87 16.64
CA GLY A 60 -25.30 7.88 17.43
C GLY A 60 -26.40 8.46 18.32
N SER A 61 -26.65 9.77 18.26
CA SER A 61 -27.89 10.34 18.79
C SER A 61 -29.07 9.97 17.86
N LYS A 62 -30.28 9.78 18.41
CA LYS A 62 -31.48 9.25 17.73
C LYS A 62 -31.88 9.90 16.39
N ASP A 63 -31.27 11.03 16.05
CA ASP A 63 -31.60 11.84 14.87
C ASP A 63 -30.52 11.83 13.76
N ASN A 64 -29.34 11.21 13.95
CA ASN A 64 -28.26 11.22 12.94
C ASN A 64 -27.60 9.83 12.72
N GLU A 65 -27.89 9.22 11.58
CA GLU A 65 -27.39 7.90 11.12
C GLU A 65 -25.93 7.91 10.61
N ASN A 66 -25.23 9.03 10.81
CA ASN A 66 -24.00 9.38 10.09
C ASN A 66 -22.71 8.67 10.56
N CYS A 67 -22.80 7.75 11.52
CA CYS A 67 -21.61 7.04 12.03
C CYS A 67 -21.04 6.06 11.00
N MET A 68 -21.94 5.31 10.35
CA MET A 68 -21.56 4.35 9.32
C MET A 68 -21.04 5.04 8.06
N SER A 69 -21.55 6.24 7.73
CA SER A 69 -21.06 7.03 6.60
C SER A 69 -19.67 7.64 6.86
N LEU A 70 -19.34 7.95 8.12
CA LEU A 70 -17.99 8.37 8.50
C LEU A 70 -16.98 7.23 8.32
N LEU A 71 -17.36 6.03 8.74
CA LEU A 71 -16.55 4.82 8.58
C LEU A 71 -16.37 4.49 7.09
N SER A 72 -17.42 4.56 6.29
CA SER A 72 -17.34 4.29 4.85
C SER A 72 -16.44 5.30 4.13
N PHE A 73 -16.52 6.60 4.49
CA PHE A 73 -15.60 7.62 3.97
C PHE A 73 -14.15 7.34 4.37
N GLN A 74 -13.90 6.96 5.63
CA GLN A 74 -12.56 6.59 6.11
C GLN A 74 -11.99 5.40 5.33
N LEU A 75 -12.78 4.35 5.08
CA LEU A 75 -12.37 3.21 4.25
C LEU A 75 -12.07 3.64 2.81
N LEU A 76 -12.94 4.45 2.20
CA LEU A 76 -12.75 4.94 0.84
C LEU A 76 -11.46 5.75 0.70
N VAL A 77 -11.18 6.64 1.65
CA VAL A 77 -9.92 7.40 1.70
C VAL A 77 -8.73 6.44 1.82
N LEU A 78 -8.78 5.43 2.69
CA LEU A 78 -7.70 4.46 2.84
C LEU A 78 -7.45 3.62 1.57
N MET A 79 -8.51 3.25 0.84
CA MET A 79 -8.40 2.50 -0.41
C MET A 79 -7.83 3.33 -1.57
N ILE A 80 -8.01 4.65 -1.56
CA ILE A 80 -7.49 5.54 -2.62
C ILE A 80 -6.08 6.06 -2.28
N VAL A 81 -5.83 6.42 -1.02
CA VAL A 81 -4.57 7.04 -0.61
C VAL A 81 -3.42 6.04 -0.61
N LYS A 82 -3.66 4.77 -0.29
CA LYS A 82 -2.59 3.75 -0.20
C LYS A 82 -1.96 3.39 -1.57
N PRO A 83 -2.73 3.19 -2.66
CA PRO A 83 -2.14 2.94 -3.99
C PRO A 83 -1.54 4.19 -4.64
N PHE A 84 -1.97 5.39 -4.22
CA PHE A 84 -1.62 6.64 -4.88
C PHE A 84 -0.09 6.92 -4.98
N PRO A 85 0.73 6.73 -3.93
CA PRO A 85 2.18 6.92 -4.03
C PRO A 85 2.86 6.03 -5.07
N LYS A 86 2.42 4.76 -5.19
CA LYS A 86 2.93 3.83 -6.20
C LYS A 86 2.57 4.29 -7.60
N PHE A 87 1.29 4.62 -7.80
CA PHE A 87 0.82 5.17 -9.06
C PHE A 87 1.55 6.47 -9.45
N ALA A 88 1.76 7.37 -8.49
CA ALA A 88 2.42 8.64 -8.71
C ALA A 88 3.90 8.47 -9.11
N LYS A 89 4.64 7.60 -8.41
CA LYS A 89 6.05 7.36 -8.71
C LYS A 89 6.24 6.67 -10.07
N ASP A 90 5.39 5.70 -10.38
CA ASP A 90 5.62 4.81 -11.53
C ASP A 90 4.97 5.32 -12.82
N VAL A 91 3.92 6.13 -12.74
CA VAL A 91 3.21 6.68 -13.92
C VAL A 91 3.39 8.19 -14.02
N ILE A 92 3.15 8.94 -12.93
CA ILE A 92 3.11 10.40 -12.98
C ILE A 92 4.53 10.98 -13.09
N PHE A 93 5.48 10.53 -12.27
CA PHE A 93 6.85 11.05 -12.28
C PHE A 93 7.61 10.86 -13.62
N PRO A 94 7.60 9.68 -14.28
CA PRO A 94 8.25 9.55 -15.58
C PRO A 94 7.53 10.34 -16.68
N CYS A 95 6.20 10.46 -16.63
CA CYS A 95 5.44 11.28 -17.57
C CYS A 95 5.76 12.77 -17.38
N LEU A 96 5.82 13.26 -16.13
CA LEU A 96 6.17 14.62 -15.79
C LEU A 96 7.62 14.94 -16.18
N LYS A 97 8.56 14.05 -15.88
CA LYS A 97 9.96 14.21 -16.28
C LYS A 97 10.10 14.22 -17.81
N LYS A 98 9.38 13.34 -18.52
CA LYS A 98 9.38 13.30 -19.99
C LYS A 98 8.75 14.56 -20.59
N ALA A 99 7.65 15.07 -20.04
CA ALA A 99 7.02 16.31 -20.47
C ALA A 99 7.92 17.53 -20.23
N LEU A 100 8.54 17.63 -19.04
CA LEU A 100 9.50 18.69 -18.71
C LEU A 100 10.77 18.63 -19.58
N HIS A 101 11.22 17.43 -19.94
CA HIS A 101 12.36 17.22 -20.83
C HIS A 101 12.00 17.53 -22.29
N HIS A 102 10.79 17.21 -22.73
CA HIS A 102 10.30 17.51 -24.08
C HIS A 102 10.07 19.01 -24.31
N CYS A 103 9.86 19.80 -23.24
CA CYS A 103 9.87 21.26 -23.29
C CYS A 103 11.29 21.87 -23.22
N LYS A 104 12.30 21.12 -22.75
CA LYS A 104 13.69 21.61 -22.58
C LYS A 104 14.66 21.14 -23.65
N VAL A 105 14.38 20.04 -24.35
CA VAL A 105 15.28 19.43 -25.34
C VAL A 105 14.65 19.53 -26.72
N ASN A 106 14.86 20.68 -27.34
CA ASN A 106 14.75 20.89 -28.78
C ASN A 106 16.13 21.17 -29.42
N GLU A 107 17.21 21.09 -28.64
CA GLU A 107 18.59 21.29 -29.10
C GLU A 107 19.46 20.15 -28.54
N ILE A 108 20.23 19.49 -29.43
CA ILE A 108 21.37 18.58 -29.17
C ILE A 108 20.96 17.12 -28.85
N ASP A 109 21.36 16.06 -29.56
CA ASP A 109 22.31 15.86 -30.65
C ASP A 109 22.05 14.52 -31.38
N ASP A 110 22.41 14.49 -32.65
CA ASP A 110 22.82 13.30 -33.40
C ASP A 110 24.17 12.81 -32.87
N PHE A 111 24.31 11.55 -32.45
CA PHE A 111 25.57 10.83 -32.63
C PHE A 111 25.40 9.31 -32.66
N THR A 112 25.99 8.74 -33.68
CA THR A 112 25.98 7.34 -34.09
C THR A 112 26.84 6.45 -33.19
N THR A 113 26.28 5.26 -32.92
CA THR A 113 26.94 3.93 -32.86
C THR A 113 28.06 3.66 -31.86
N ASP A 114 27.80 2.79 -30.87
CA ASP A 114 28.74 1.72 -30.51
C ASP A 114 28.04 0.55 -29.77
N GLU A 115 27.93 -0.61 -30.42
CA GLU A 115 27.28 -1.79 -29.82
C GLU A 115 28.04 -2.34 -28.60
N GLY A 116 29.34 -2.06 -28.47
CA GLY A 116 30.16 -2.47 -27.32
C GLY A 116 29.93 -1.63 -26.06
N ILE A 117 29.89 -0.30 -26.20
CA ILE A 117 29.60 0.65 -25.10
C ILE A 117 28.13 0.56 -24.68
N SER A 118 27.22 0.32 -25.63
CA SER A 118 25.82 -0.01 -25.36
C SER A 118 25.71 -1.27 -24.48
N LYS A 119 26.57 -2.27 -24.73
CA LYS A 119 26.60 -3.50 -23.93
C LYS A 119 27.01 -3.28 -22.47
N GLN A 120 28.06 -2.50 -22.25
CA GLN A 120 28.55 -2.24 -20.89
C GLN A 120 27.63 -1.31 -20.10
N SER A 121 27.00 -0.36 -20.77
CA SER A 121 26.03 0.56 -20.17
C SER A 121 24.70 -0.12 -19.80
N TYR A 122 24.22 -1.13 -20.56
CA TYR A 122 23.05 -1.91 -20.12
C TYR A 122 23.34 -2.75 -18.87
N LEU A 123 24.53 -3.37 -18.78
CA LEU A 123 24.89 -4.21 -17.63
C LEU A 123 24.94 -3.40 -16.33
N LEU A 124 25.58 -2.22 -16.36
CA LEU A 124 25.61 -1.32 -15.21
C LEU A 124 24.21 -0.86 -14.80
N ARG A 125 23.32 -0.60 -15.77
CA ARG A 125 21.94 -0.24 -15.50
C ARG A 125 21.16 -1.38 -14.84
N GLU A 126 21.36 -2.62 -15.25
CA GLU A 126 20.75 -3.81 -14.62
C GLU A 126 21.30 -4.06 -13.21
N MET A 127 22.58 -3.82 -12.96
CA MET A 127 23.19 -3.98 -11.63
C MET A 127 22.75 -2.90 -10.62
N MET A 128 22.40 -1.69 -11.07
CA MET A 128 21.88 -0.62 -10.22
C MET A 128 20.40 -0.78 -9.83
N LYS A 129 19.67 -1.75 -10.40
CA LYS A 129 18.27 -1.96 -10.04
C LYS A 129 18.16 -2.56 -8.62
N PRO A 130 17.16 -2.14 -7.82
CA PRO A 130 16.94 -2.70 -6.48
C PRO A 130 16.58 -4.20 -6.55
N SER A 131 16.90 -4.93 -5.48
CA SER A 131 16.52 -6.33 -5.30
C SER A 131 15.01 -6.48 -5.15
N ALA A 132 14.47 -7.60 -5.66
CA ALA A 132 13.03 -7.88 -5.61
C ALA A 132 12.56 -8.54 -4.30
N GLU A 133 13.46 -8.95 -3.40
CA GLU A 133 13.10 -9.65 -2.16
C GLU A 133 12.33 -8.76 -1.17
N ASP A 134 12.89 -7.61 -0.79
CA ASP A 134 12.23 -6.66 0.11
C ASP A 134 10.91 -6.13 -0.48
N PHE A 135 10.84 -6.07 -1.81
CA PHE A 135 9.64 -5.68 -2.54
C PHE A 135 8.51 -6.71 -2.32
N ARG A 136 8.77 -8.01 -2.47
CA ARG A 136 7.72 -9.04 -2.37
C ARG A 136 7.00 -8.98 -1.01
N LEU A 137 7.75 -8.91 0.08
CA LEU A 137 7.19 -8.90 1.44
C LEU A 137 6.30 -7.67 1.69
N GLY A 138 6.74 -6.49 1.22
CA GLY A 138 5.95 -5.27 1.32
C GLY A 138 4.66 -5.33 0.51
N GLU A 139 4.72 -5.86 -0.71
CA GLU A 139 3.55 -6.02 -1.57
C GLU A 139 2.54 -7.01 -0.97
N PHE A 140 2.98 -8.17 -0.49
CA PHE A 140 2.09 -9.13 0.17
C PHE A 140 1.40 -8.52 1.40
N THR A 141 2.16 -7.83 2.25
CA THR A 141 1.61 -7.18 3.45
C THR A 141 0.54 -6.15 3.08
N GLU A 142 0.76 -5.38 2.02
CA GLU A 142 -0.22 -4.41 1.54
C GLU A 142 -1.50 -5.08 1.04
N LYS A 143 -1.40 -6.17 0.28
CA LYS A 143 -2.55 -6.91 -0.23
C LYS A 143 -3.34 -7.61 0.89
N VAL A 144 -2.66 -8.17 1.89
CA VAL A 144 -3.31 -8.77 3.06
C VAL A 144 -4.11 -7.73 3.84
N ILE A 145 -3.58 -6.52 4.02
CA ILE A 145 -4.31 -5.42 4.69
C ILE A 145 -5.51 -4.97 3.84
N GLN A 146 -5.35 -4.86 2.52
CA GLN A 146 -6.48 -4.52 1.66
C GLN A 146 -7.61 -5.56 1.75
N TYR A 147 -7.24 -6.85 1.77
CA TYR A 147 -8.19 -7.94 1.98
C TYR A 147 -8.87 -7.85 3.35
N GLY A 148 -8.14 -7.53 4.42
CA GLY A 148 -8.73 -7.37 5.75
C GLY A 148 -9.73 -6.21 5.83
N TYR A 149 -9.56 -5.13 5.06
CA TYR A 149 -10.59 -4.07 4.98
C TYR A 149 -11.90 -4.58 4.38
N LEU A 150 -11.80 -5.39 3.32
CA LEU A 150 -12.96 -5.99 2.68
C LEU A 150 -13.66 -6.97 3.63
N MET A 151 -12.90 -7.85 4.29
CA MET A 151 -13.50 -8.86 5.16
C MET A 151 -14.16 -8.28 6.41
N LEU A 152 -13.56 -7.25 7.03
CA LEU A 152 -14.04 -6.71 8.30
C LEU A 152 -15.03 -5.56 8.13
N PHE A 153 -14.90 -4.76 7.07
CA PHE A 153 -15.64 -3.49 6.97
C PHE A 153 -16.38 -3.28 5.65
N ALA A 154 -16.40 -4.24 4.71
CA ALA A 154 -17.18 -4.10 3.47
C ALA A 154 -18.70 -3.95 3.70
N ALA A 155 -19.23 -4.42 4.84
CA ALA A 155 -20.63 -4.24 5.20
C ALA A 155 -21.04 -2.75 5.30
N SER A 156 -20.08 -1.86 5.60
CA SER A 156 -20.33 -0.42 5.67
C SER A 156 -20.40 0.26 4.29
N PHE A 157 -19.79 -0.35 3.27
CA PHE A 157 -19.73 0.19 1.92
C PHE A 157 -19.87 -0.94 0.88
N PRO A 158 -21.08 -1.20 0.36
CA PRO A 158 -21.34 -2.34 -0.53
C PRO A 158 -20.60 -2.25 -1.87
N LEU A 159 -20.15 -1.06 -2.29
CA LEU A 159 -19.33 -0.87 -3.49
C LEU A 159 -17.82 -1.11 -3.25
N ALA A 160 -17.39 -1.35 -1.99
CA ALA A 160 -15.98 -1.59 -1.66
C ALA A 160 -15.37 -2.74 -2.49
N PRO A 161 -16.02 -3.91 -2.66
CA PRO A 161 -15.45 -5.01 -3.42
C PRO A 161 -15.23 -4.67 -4.90
N ALA A 162 -16.16 -3.91 -5.50
CA ALA A 162 -16.04 -3.48 -6.89
C ALA A 162 -14.87 -2.50 -7.09
N LEU A 163 -14.73 -1.52 -6.19
CA LEU A 163 -13.58 -0.60 -6.20
C LEU A 163 -12.26 -1.34 -5.96
N ALA A 164 -12.24 -2.27 -5.00
CA ALA A 164 -11.05 -3.08 -4.73
C ALA A 164 -10.62 -3.88 -5.96
N LEU A 165 -11.57 -4.44 -6.71
CA LEU A 165 -11.28 -5.18 -7.93
C LEU A 165 -10.63 -4.30 -8.98
N ILE A 166 -11.17 -3.10 -9.21
CA ILE A 166 -10.59 -2.12 -10.16
C ILE A 166 -9.16 -1.76 -9.74
N PHE A 167 -8.95 -1.40 -8.46
CA PHE A 167 -7.61 -1.07 -7.96
C PHE A 167 -6.66 -2.27 -8.03
N ASN A 168 -7.12 -3.48 -7.72
CA ASN A 168 -6.30 -4.70 -7.82
C ASN A 168 -5.87 -5.00 -9.26
N ILE A 169 -6.73 -4.76 -10.26
CA ILE A 169 -6.36 -4.91 -11.67
C ILE A 169 -5.28 -3.91 -12.05
N ILE A 170 -5.44 -2.63 -11.65
CA ILE A 170 -4.47 -1.58 -11.94
C ILE A 170 -3.13 -1.91 -11.28
N ASP A 171 -3.14 -2.25 -10.00
CA ASP A 171 -1.94 -2.63 -9.25
C ASP A 171 -1.25 -3.83 -9.87
N PHE A 172 -1.98 -4.89 -10.25
CA PHE A 172 -1.41 -6.05 -10.92
C PHE A 172 -0.64 -5.67 -12.20
N ARG A 173 -1.18 -4.72 -12.98
CA ARG A 173 -0.52 -4.22 -14.19
C ARG A 173 0.73 -3.40 -13.87
N ILE A 174 0.69 -2.59 -12.81
CA ILE A 174 1.84 -1.79 -12.35
C ILE A 174 2.94 -2.72 -11.84
N ASP A 175 2.61 -3.68 -10.99
CA ASP A 175 3.54 -4.66 -10.43
C ASP A 175 4.19 -5.51 -11.52
N SER A 176 3.41 -5.95 -12.52
CA SER A 176 3.94 -6.67 -13.69
C SER A 176 4.96 -5.83 -14.45
N ARG A 177 4.68 -4.53 -14.68
CA ARG A 177 5.63 -3.63 -15.34
C ARG A 177 6.87 -3.38 -14.48
N ARG A 178 6.70 -3.23 -13.16
CA ARG A 178 7.78 -2.99 -12.20
C ARG A 178 8.74 -4.18 -12.12
N LEU A 179 8.23 -5.41 -12.09
CA LEU A 179 9.04 -6.63 -12.10
C LEU A 179 9.82 -6.82 -13.40
N LEU A 180 9.25 -6.42 -14.54
CA LEU A 180 9.89 -6.57 -15.85
C LEU A 180 10.91 -5.47 -16.16
N TRP A 181 10.66 -4.23 -15.76
CA TRP A 181 11.45 -3.08 -16.21
C TRP A 181 12.27 -2.38 -15.11
N TRP A 182 11.81 -2.37 -13.86
CA TRP A 182 12.41 -1.57 -12.78
C TRP A 182 13.21 -2.39 -11.78
N ASN A 183 12.82 -3.63 -11.50
CA ASN A 183 13.53 -4.50 -10.58
C ASN A 183 14.54 -5.39 -11.32
N ARG A 184 15.58 -5.82 -10.62
CA ARG A 184 16.48 -6.87 -11.13
C ARG A 184 15.73 -8.20 -11.17
N ARG A 185 16.05 -9.06 -12.13
CA ARG A 185 15.52 -10.43 -12.20
C ARG A 185 15.75 -11.16 -10.87
N PRO A 186 14.71 -11.66 -10.20
CA PRO A 186 14.87 -12.47 -8.99
C PRO A 186 15.46 -13.84 -9.32
N THR A 187 16.25 -14.38 -8.40
CA THR A 187 16.67 -15.78 -8.45
C THR A 187 15.47 -16.69 -8.15
N PRO A 188 15.23 -17.74 -8.96
CA PRO A 188 14.13 -18.66 -8.70
C PRO A 188 14.38 -19.41 -7.40
N TYR A 189 13.45 -19.29 -6.46
CA TYR A 189 13.43 -20.03 -5.20
C TYR A 189 12.16 -20.87 -5.17
N ARG A 190 12.24 -22.11 -4.67
CA ARG A 190 11.09 -23.02 -4.58
C ARG A 190 10.66 -23.06 -3.12
N ASP A 191 9.46 -22.56 -2.87
CA ASP A 191 8.74 -22.78 -1.62
C ASP A 191 7.54 -23.69 -1.86
N ASN A 192 7.18 -24.43 -0.82
CA ASN A 192 5.99 -25.28 -0.82
C ASN A 192 4.74 -24.52 -0.37
N ASP A 193 4.92 -23.34 0.22
CA ASP A 193 3.88 -22.51 0.84
C ASP A 193 3.95 -21.05 0.33
N ILE A 194 2.93 -20.25 0.64
CA ILE A 194 2.72 -18.89 0.09
C ILE A 194 3.62 -17.83 0.72
#